data_AF-A0A3B0T9L3-F1
#
_entry.id   AF-A0A3B0T9L3-F1
#
_cell.length_a   1.000
_cell.length_b   1.000
_cell.length_c   1.000
_cell.angle_alpha   90.00
_cell.angle_beta   90.00
_cell.angle_gamma   90.00
#
_symmetry.space_group_name_H-M   'P 1'
#
loop_
_entity.id
_entity.type
_entity.pdbx_description
1 polymer ?
#
loop_
_entity_poly.entity_id
_entity_poly.type
_entity_poly.pdbx_seq_one_letter_code
_entity_poly.pdbx_strand_id
1 'polypeptide(L)'
;MRVKLKRKINQDRYNRPIPDRDGILEKLKGLLEKPLKEDHKNLQAFYRRMVKYEHCIFTFLHSHHVPPDNNATERAIRNVKVKHLPTGRESLRAV
;
A
#
# COMPACT_ATOMS: atom_id res chain seq x y z
N MET A 1 -2.89 2.72 14.53
CA MET A 1 -2.81 1.39 15.20
C MET A 1 -1.80 0.43 14.55
N ARG A 2 -1.81 0.22 13.24
CA ARG A 2 -1.05 -0.88 12.58
C ARG A 2 0.48 -0.74 12.64
N VAL A 3 1.01 0.49 12.51
CA VAL A 3 2.44 0.78 12.73
C VAL A 3 2.86 0.53 14.18
N LYS A 4 1.95 0.74 15.15
CA LYS A 4 2.22 0.48 16.57
C LYS A 4 2.32 -1.03 16.85
N LEU A 5 1.61 -1.87 16.11
CA LEU A 5 1.69 -3.33 16.25
C LEU A 5 3.06 -3.85 15.82
N LYS A 6 3.57 -3.41 14.66
CA LYS A 6 4.91 -3.78 14.20
C LYS A 6 6.02 -3.42 15.22
N ARG A 7 5.90 -2.29 15.92
CA ARG A 7 6.85 -1.89 16.97
C ARG A 7 6.84 -2.79 18.21
N LYS A 8 5.80 -3.61 18.40
CA LYS A 8 5.65 -4.53 19.54
C LYS A 8 6.06 -5.98 19.22
N ILE A 9 6.30 -6.31 17.95
CA ILE A 9 6.66 -7.68 17.54
C ILE A 9 8.20 -7.79 17.55
N ASN A 10 8.74 -8.52 18.53
CA ASN A 10 10.15 -8.94 18.52
C ASN A 10 10.43 -9.87 17.34
N GLN A 11 11.64 -9.83 16.78
CA GLN A 11 12.03 -10.59 15.59
C GLN A 11 11.71 -12.09 15.71
N ASP A 12 11.89 -12.68 16.90
CA ASP A 12 11.60 -14.10 17.18
C ASP A 12 10.11 -14.46 17.18
N ARG A 13 9.21 -13.49 17.33
CA ARG A 13 7.75 -13.73 17.36
C ARG A 13 7.11 -13.80 15.98
N TYR A 14 7.80 -13.41 14.91
CA TYR A 14 7.27 -13.51 13.54
C TYR A 14 7.02 -14.95 13.10
N ASN A 15 7.71 -15.92 13.71
CA ASN A 15 7.55 -17.35 13.46
C ASN A 15 6.40 -17.98 14.26
N ARG A 16 5.67 -17.21 15.08
CA ARG A 16 4.55 -17.68 15.89
C ARG A 16 3.23 -17.06 15.40
N PRO A 17 2.07 -17.69 15.68
CA PRO A 17 0.78 -17.06 15.46
C PRO A 17 0.70 -15.73 16.22
N ILE A 18 0.24 -14.68 15.56
CA ILE A 18 0.03 -13.36 16.16
C ILE A 18 -1.45 -13.05 16.01
N PRO A 19 -2.28 -13.26 17.06
CA PRO A 19 -3.73 -13.06 16.97
C PRO A 19 -4.12 -11.67 16.45
N ASP A 20 -3.37 -10.63 16.85
CA ASP A 20 -3.58 -9.26 16.36
C ASP A 20 -3.33 -9.11 14.86
N ARG A 21 -2.37 -9.86 14.29
CA ARG A 21 -2.13 -9.89 12.84
C ARG A 21 -3.31 -10.55 12.14
N ASP A 22 -3.71 -11.72 12.64
CA ASP A 22 -4.76 -12.52 12.01
C ASP A 22 -6.09 -11.77 12.03
N GLY A 23 -6.42 -11.08 13.13
CA GLY A 23 -7.61 -10.21 13.21
C GLY A 23 -7.56 -8.98 12.30
N ILE A 24 -6.37 -8.50 11.89
CA ILE A 24 -6.25 -7.46 10.86
C ILE A 24 -6.52 -8.03 9.46
N LEU A 25 -5.99 -9.22 9.17
CA LEU A 25 -6.18 -9.89 7.88
C LEU A 25 -7.64 -10.29 7.67
N GLU A 26 -8.30 -10.81 8.70
CA GLU A 26 -9.72 -11.16 8.67
C GLU A 26 -10.61 -9.94 8.42
N LYS A 27 -10.32 -8.82 9.11
CA LYS A 27 -11.03 -7.55 8.86
C LYS A 27 -10.84 -7.06 7.43
N LEU A 28 -9.66 -7.20 6.85
CA LEU A 28 -9.42 -6.85 5.45
C LEU A 28 -10.24 -7.74 4.51
N LYS A 29 -10.21 -9.06 4.72
CA LYS A 29 -11.00 -10.00 3.93
C LYS A 29 -12.49 -9.66 3.97
N GLY A 30 -13.06 -9.45 5.16
CA GLY A 30 -14.48 -9.08 5.29
C GLY A 30 -14.84 -7.74 4.62
N LEU A 31 -13.89 -6.81 4.49
CA LEU A 31 -14.09 -5.56 3.73
C LEU A 31 -14.02 -5.76 2.22
N LEU A 32 -13.20 -6.71 1.76
CA LEU A 32 -13.00 -7.04 0.34
C LEU A 32 -13.96 -8.12 -0.19
N GLU A 33 -14.71 -8.79 0.68
CA GLU A 33 -15.76 -9.74 0.28
C GLU A 33 -17.01 -9.04 -0.26
N LYS A 34 -17.24 -7.78 0.13
CA LYS A 34 -18.42 -7.01 -0.28
C LYS A 34 -18.08 -6.18 -1.52
N PRO A 35 -18.59 -6.55 -2.72
CA PRO A 35 -18.37 -5.74 -3.91
C PRO A 35 -19.01 -4.37 -3.73
N LEU A 36 -18.28 -3.33 -4.16
CA LEU A 36 -18.80 -1.97 -4.20
C LEU A 36 -20.01 -1.91 -5.14
N LYS A 37 -21.13 -1.37 -4.65
CA LYS A 37 -22.34 -1.09 -5.43
C LYS A 37 -22.25 0.22 -6.24
N GLU A 38 -21.07 0.81 -6.38
CA GLU A 38 -20.91 2.15 -6.97
C GLU A 38 -20.64 2.14 -8.48
N ASP A 39 -21.24 3.12 -9.18
CA ASP A 39 -21.04 3.43 -10.59
C ASP A 39 -19.70 4.14 -10.90
N HIS A 40 -18.91 4.46 -9.88
CA HIS A 40 -17.63 5.14 -10.05
C HIS A 40 -16.53 4.19 -10.56
N LYS A 41 -16.27 4.24 -11.89
CA LYS A 41 -15.24 3.43 -12.58
C LYS A 41 -13.87 3.42 -11.89
N ASN A 42 -13.41 4.56 -11.38
CA ASN A 42 -12.13 4.68 -10.70
C ASN A 42 -12.10 3.91 -9.38
N LEU A 43 -13.18 3.97 -8.60
CA LEU A 43 -13.28 3.26 -7.33
C LEU A 43 -13.36 1.75 -7.56
N GLN A 44 -14.09 1.32 -8.59
CA GLN A 44 -14.09 -0.10 -8.97
C GLN A 44 -12.70 -0.58 -9.40
N ALA A 45 -11.96 0.22 -10.19
CA ALA A 45 -10.61 -0.14 -10.60
C ALA A 45 -9.65 -0.24 -9.40
N PHE A 46 -9.80 0.67 -8.43
CA PHE A 46 -9.07 0.61 -7.17
C PHE A 46 -9.40 -0.66 -6.37
N TYR A 47 -10.68 -0.95 -6.17
CA TYR A 47 -11.14 -2.16 -5.47
C TYR A 47 -10.64 -3.45 -6.12
N ARG A 48 -10.75 -3.58 -7.45
CA ARG A 48 -10.22 -4.74 -8.18
C ARG A 48 -8.72 -4.95 -7.91
N ARG A 49 -7.95 -3.86 -7.83
CA ARG A 49 -6.52 -3.92 -7.49
C ARG A 49 -6.31 -4.29 -6.02
N MET A 50 -7.11 -3.77 -5.10
CA MET A 50 -7.04 -4.15 -3.68
C MET A 50 -7.29 -5.65 -3.49
N VAL A 51 -8.32 -6.20 -4.12
CA VAL A 51 -8.62 -7.65 -4.10
C VAL A 51 -7.46 -8.43 -4.70
N LYS A 52 -6.98 -8.03 -5.90
CA LYS A 52 -5.88 -8.71 -6.58
C LYS A 52 -4.60 -8.80 -5.74
N TYR A 53 -4.30 -7.75 -4.97
CA TYR A 53 -3.07 -7.63 -4.19
C TYR A 53 -3.29 -7.73 -2.68
N GLU A 54 -4.40 -8.33 -2.22
CA GLU A 54 -4.77 -8.35 -0.80
C GLU A 54 -3.67 -8.92 0.12
N HIS A 55 -2.95 -9.93 -0.36
CA HIS A 55 -1.86 -10.60 0.35
C HIS A 55 -0.60 -9.72 0.47
N CYS A 56 -0.46 -8.69 -0.38
CA CYS A 56 0.67 -7.77 -0.37
C CYS A 56 0.44 -6.52 0.51
N ILE A 57 -0.80 -6.27 0.95
CA ILE A 57 -1.15 -5.03 1.68
C ILE A 57 -0.44 -4.98 3.05
N PHE A 58 -0.27 -6.13 3.69
CA PHE A 58 0.29 -6.23 5.04
C PHE A 58 1.56 -7.08 5.11
N THR A 59 2.35 -7.16 4.04
CA THR A 59 3.62 -7.94 4.01
C THR A 59 4.57 -7.57 5.16
N PHE A 60 4.57 -6.33 5.62
CA PHE A 60 5.37 -5.88 6.77
C PHE A 60 4.98 -6.52 8.12
N LEU A 61 3.77 -7.11 8.22
CA LEU A 61 3.33 -7.90 9.37
C LEU A 61 3.81 -9.36 9.29
N HIS A 62 4.27 -9.82 8.14
CA HIS A 62 4.81 -11.17 7.94
C HIS A 62 6.35 -11.20 7.95
N SER A 63 6.99 -10.11 7.53
CA SER A 63 8.45 -10.00 7.52
C SER A 63 8.92 -8.83 8.39
N HIS A 64 9.83 -9.15 9.32
CA HIS A 64 10.47 -8.15 10.17
C HIS A 64 11.21 -7.10 9.33
N HIS A 65 11.92 -7.53 8.28
CA HIS A 65 12.77 -6.69 7.45
C HIS A 65 12.01 -5.74 6.51
N VAL A 66 10.73 -6.00 6.23
CA VAL A 66 9.92 -5.14 5.34
C VAL A 66 9.36 -3.97 6.15
N PRO A 67 9.80 -2.72 5.99
CA PRO A 67 9.31 -1.61 6.81
C PRO A 67 7.80 -1.39 6.63
N PRO A 68 7.11 -0.84 7.66
CA PRO A 68 5.67 -0.54 7.55
C PRO A 68 5.39 0.59 6.55
N ASP A 69 6.36 1.47 6.34
CA ASP A 69 6.41 2.43 5.24
C ASP A 69 7.20 1.81 4.08
N ASN A 70 6.63 0.81 3.41
CA ASN A 70 7.23 0.15 2.24
C ASN A 70 7.09 1.02 0.98
N ASN A 71 7.44 2.29 1.11
CA ASN A 71 7.40 3.29 0.04
C ASN A 71 8.80 3.62 -0.49
N ALA A 72 9.78 2.77 -0.18
CA ALA A 72 11.17 2.99 -0.54
C ALA A 72 11.36 3.08 -2.07
N THR A 73 10.67 2.24 -2.83
CA THR A 73 10.71 2.28 -4.30
C THR A 73 10.12 3.58 -4.84
N GLU A 74 8.98 4.05 -4.32
CA GLU A 74 8.42 5.37 -4.71
C GLU A 74 9.40 6.50 -4.38
N ARG A 75 10.00 6.48 -3.18
CA ARG A 75 11.00 7.48 -2.78
C ARG A 75 12.23 7.46 -3.68
N ALA A 76 12.70 6.28 -4.08
CA ALA A 76 13.82 6.12 -5.00
C ALA A 76 13.49 6.67 -6.40
N ILE A 77 12.33 6.33 -6.96
CA ILE A 77 11.91 6.84 -8.28
C ILE A 77 11.47 8.30 -8.23
N ARG A 78 11.03 8.82 -7.08
CA ARG A 78 10.66 10.22 -6.91
C ARG A 78 11.86 11.10 -7.23
N ASN A 79 13.02 10.83 -6.65
CA ASN A 79 14.26 11.57 -6.92
C ASN A 79 14.66 11.57 -8.40
N VAL A 80 14.37 10.48 -9.12
CA VAL A 80 14.58 10.38 -10.58
C VAL A 80 13.51 11.18 -11.32
N LYS A 81 12.23 11.09 -10.94
CA LYS A 81 11.09 11.82 -11.52
C LYS A 81 11.24 13.34 -11.35
N VAL A 82 11.71 13.84 -10.20
CA VAL A 82 11.90 15.28 -9.97
C VAL A 82 13.06 15.85 -10.81
N LYS A 83 14.07 15.04 -11.12
CA LYS A 83 15.18 15.44 -12.01
C LYS A 83 14.79 15.48 -13.49
N HIS A 84 13.71 14.79 -13.89
CA HIS A 84 13.19 14.77 -15.27
C HIS A 84 11.88 15.53 -15.41
N LEU A 85 11.50 16.39 -14.45
CA LEU A 85 10.41 17.33 -14.68
C LEU A 85 10.94 18.36 -15.68
N PRO A 86 10.47 18.40 -16.94
CA PRO A 86 10.87 19.48 -17.82
C PRO A 86 10.37 20.78 -17.19
N THR A 87 11.30 21.57 -16.66
CA THR A 87 11.04 22.96 -16.28
C THR A 87 10.34 23.62 -17.47
N GLY A 88 9.12 24.10 -17.24
CA GLY A 88 8.16 24.44 -18.28
C GLY A 88 8.77 25.17 -19.47
N ARG A 89 8.59 24.60 -20.65
CA ARG A 89 8.64 25.33 -21.92
C ARG A 89 7.49 24.85 -22.80
N GLU A 90 6.85 25.84 -23.41
CA GLU A 90 5.87 25.78 -24.49
C GLU A 90 4.39 25.86 -24.08
N SER A 91 3.92 27.09 -23.85
CA SER A 91 2.68 27.52 -24.48
C SER A 91 3.01 28.68 -25.42
N LEU A 92 3.08 28.37 -26.71
CA LEU A 92 3.12 29.32 -27.82
C LEU A 92 1.87 30.22 -27.80
N ARG A 93 2.03 31.51 -28.10
CA ARG A 93 1.05 32.28 -28.88
C ARG A 93 1.79 33.15 -29.88
N ALA A 94 1.79 32.66 -31.12
CA ALA A 94 1.85 33.50 -32.30
C ALA A 94 0.40 33.91 -32.63
N VAL A 95 0.12 35.21 -32.60
CA VAL A 95 -0.71 35.96 -33.57
C VAL A 95 -0.21 37.39 -33.56
#